data_AF-A0A7C3VUK2-F1
#
_entry.id   AF-A0A7C3VUK2-F1
#
_cell.length_a   1.000
_cell.length_b   1.000
_cell.length_c   1.000
_cell.angle_alpha   90.00
_cell.angle_beta   90.00
_cell.angle_gamma   90.00
#
_symmetry.space_group_name_H-M   'P 1'
#
loop_
_entity.id
_entity.type
_entity.pdbx_description
1 polymer ?
#
loop_
_entity_poly.entity_id
_entity_poly.type
_entity_poly.pdbx_seq_one_letter_code
_entity_poly.pdbx_strand_id
1 'polypeptide(L)'
;MSGQNTLPAGDMRLISDFLAAEAAERDAARNTLLSYGRDLKDLLAFLARKGKGFASAGRADIESYLIECEAAGLAAATRARRLSSAKQLFRFAYEEGLRDDNPVIDIRGPGKSKKLPKTLSEAEVDALLASAERFGRAPRDQCRNACLMELAYATGMRVS
;
A
#
# COMPACT_ATOMS: atom_id res chain seq x y z
N MET A 1 -15.31 -24.47 -3.77
CA MET A 1 -16.37 -23.83 -2.95
C MET A 1 -15.82 -22.51 -2.43
N SER A 2 -16.03 -21.43 -3.17
CA SER A 2 -15.52 -20.10 -2.81
C SER A 2 -16.57 -19.40 -1.96
N GLY A 3 -16.43 -19.48 -0.63
CA GLY A 3 -17.23 -18.69 0.29
C GLY A 3 -16.92 -17.21 0.07
N GLN A 4 -17.89 -16.44 -0.41
CA GLN A 4 -17.80 -14.99 -0.44
C GLN A 4 -17.81 -14.51 1.00
N ASN A 5 -16.62 -14.31 1.57
CA ASN A 5 -16.44 -13.80 2.92
C ASN A 5 -16.66 -12.28 2.89
N THR A 6 -17.92 -11.89 2.81
CA THR A 6 -18.35 -10.49 2.80
C THR A 6 -17.99 -9.85 4.12
N LEU A 7 -17.28 -8.72 4.07
CA LEU A 7 -16.95 -7.94 5.26
C LEU A 7 -18.24 -7.53 6.01
N PRO A 8 -18.26 -7.54 7.34
CA PRO A 8 -19.35 -6.97 8.10
C PRO A 8 -19.62 -5.51 7.68
N ALA A 9 -20.88 -5.09 7.64
CA ALA A 9 -21.24 -3.73 7.23
C ALA A 9 -20.58 -2.65 8.12
N GLY A 10 -20.39 -2.94 9.41
CA GLY A 10 -19.70 -2.04 10.36
C GLY A 10 -18.22 -1.84 9.99
N ASP A 11 -17.53 -2.91 9.62
CA ASP A 11 -16.12 -2.89 9.23
C ASP A 11 -15.90 -2.08 7.93
N MET A 12 -16.83 -2.16 6.98
CA MET A 12 -16.76 -1.35 5.75
C MET A 12 -17.00 0.14 6.02
N ARG A 13 -17.93 0.48 6.92
CA ARG A 13 -18.17 1.87 7.32
C ARG A 13 -16.96 2.47 8.00
N LEU A 14 -16.34 1.74 8.93
CA LEU A 14 -15.12 2.17 9.59
C LEU A 14 -13.99 2.51 8.62
N ILE A 15 -13.75 1.68 7.58
CA ILE A 15 -12.77 2.01 6.55
C ILE A 15 -13.15 3.30 5.83
N SER A 16 -14.42 3.48 5.49
CA SER A 16 -14.90 4.68 4.80
C SER A 16 -14.67 5.94 5.64
N ASP A 17 -15.01 5.88 6.93
CA ASP A 17 -14.88 7.00 7.86
C ASP A 17 -13.40 7.37 8.05
N PHE A 18 -12.54 6.36 8.25
CA PHE A 18 -11.09 6.55 8.31
C PHE A 18 -10.52 7.20 7.04
N LEU A 19 -10.92 6.73 5.85
CA LEU A 19 -10.44 7.29 4.59
C LEU A 19 -10.94 8.72 4.36
N ALA A 20 -12.16 9.04 4.81
CA ALA A 20 -12.69 10.39 4.76
C ALA A 20 -11.91 11.33 5.69
N ALA A 21 -11.60 10.89 6.91
CA ALA A 21 -10.77 11.63 7.87
C ALA A 21 -9.36 11.88 7.32
N GLU A 22 -8.67 10.86 6.82
CA GLU A 22 -7.32 11.02 6.24
C GLU A 22 -7.31 11.93 5.00
N ALA A 23 -8.40 11.94 4.21
CA ALA A 23 -8.53 12.85 3.08
C ALA A 23 -8.71 14.31 3.53
N ALA A 24 -9.47 14.55 4.60
CA ALA A 24 -9.75 15.90 5.12
C ALA A 24 -8.57 16.49 5.90
N GLU A 25 -7.88 15.69 6.71
CA GLU A 25 -6.85 16.19 7.63
C GLU A 25 -5.47 16.34 7.01
N ARG A 26 -5.12 15.49 6.04
CA ARG A 26 -3.72 15.30 5.62
C ARG A 26 -3.45 15.61 4.16
N ASP A 27 -4.45 16.10 3.44
CA ASP A 27 -4.43 16.26 1.96
C ASP A 27 -3.82 15.01 1.30
N ALA A 28 -4.18 13.83 1.84
CA ALA A 28 -3.53 12.60 1.50
C ALA A 28 -3.73 12.32 0.00
N ALA A 29 -2.62 12.16 -0.72
CA ALA A 29 -2.67 11.87 -2.15
C ALA A 29 -3.59 10.68 -2.43
N ARG A 30 -4.37 10.76 -3.52
CA ARG A 30 -5.34 9.72 -3.93
C ARG A 30 -4.76 8.30 -3.89
N ASN A 31 -3.50 8.13 -4.29
CA ASN A 31 -2.81 6.84 -4.28
C ASN A 31 -2.60 6.28 -2.87
N THR A 32 -2.38 7.14 -1.87
CA THR A 32 -2.27 6.77 -0.45
C THR A 32 -3.62 6.26 0.08
N LEU A 33 -4.71 6.98 -0.21
CA LEU A 33 -6.06 6.55 0.19
C LEU A 33 -6.45 5.21 -0.44
N LEU A 34 -6.15 5.02 -1.73
CA LEU A 34 -6.37 3.74 -2.41
C LEU A 34 -5.52 2.61 -1.82
N SER A 35 -4.26 2.89 -1.47
CA SER A 35 -3.37 1.95 -0.79
C SER A 35 -3.96 1.52 0.56
N TYR A 36 -4.35 2.49 1.40
CA TYR A 36 -4.98 2.22 2.69
C TYR A 36 -6.26 1.41 2.55
N GLY A 37 -7.17 1.81 1.66
CA GLY A 37 -8.43 1.09 1.47
C GLY A 37 -8.22 -0.37 1.04
N ARG A 38 -7.24 -0.65 0.16
CA ARG A 38 -6.92 -2.02 -0.26
C ARG A 38 -6.34 -2.85 0.87
N ASP A 39 -5.36 -2.29 1.60
CA ASP A 39 -4.69 -3.01 2.68
C ASP A 39 -5.64 -3.30 3.85
N LEU A 40 -6.49 -2.35 4.21
CA LEU A 40 -7.46 -2.51 5.29
C LEU A 40 -8.57 -3.51 4.94
N LYS A 41 -9.07 -3.51 3.70
CA LYS A 41 -10.04 -4.53 3.26
C LYS A 41 -9.46 -5.94 3.33
N ASP A 42 -8.20 -6.11 2.96
CA ASP A 42 -7.51 -7.40 3.03
C ASP A 42 -7.33 -7.88 4.49
N LEU A 43 -6.93 -6.97 5.39
CA LEU A 43 -6.85 -7.27 6.82
C LEU A 43 -8.20 -7.69 7.41
N LEU A 44 -9.26 -6.90 7.17
CA LEU A 44 -10.58 -7.22 7.74
C LEU A 44 -11.15 -8.51 7.12
N ALA A 45 -10.84 -8.81 5.86
CA ALA A 45 -11.24 -10.07 5.24
C ALA A 45 -10.51 -11.28 5.86
N PHE A 46 -9.24 -11.11 6.25
CA PHE A 46 -8.52 -12.10 7.04
C PHE A 46 -9.16 -12.30 8.42
N LEU A 47 -9.51 -11.23 9.13
CA LEU A 47 -10.16 -11.32 10.44
C LEU A 47 -11.52 -12.01 10.35
N ALA A 48 -12.32 -11.66 9.34
CA ALA A 48 -13.63 -12.27 9.11
C ALA A 48 -13.53 -13.78 8.85
N ARG A 49 -12.48 -14.25 8.14
CA ARG A 49 -12.23 -15.70 7.96
C ARG A 49 -11.96 -16.43 9.28
N LYS A 50 -11.51 -15.69 10.30
CA LYS A 50 -11.30 -16.19 11.67
C LYS A 50 -12.49 -15.95 12.60
N GLY A 51 -13.64 -15.50 12.07
CA GLY A 51 -14.82 -15.16 12.86
C GLY A 51 -14.64 -13.93 13.75
N LYS A 52 -13.67 -13.06 13.43
CA LYS A 52 -13.38 -11.82 14.15
C LYS A 52 -13.68 -10.61 13.28
N GLY A 53 -13.92 -9.48 13.92
CA GLY A 53 -14.07 -8.17 13.26
C GLY A 53 -13.09 -7.17 13.84
N PHE A 54 -13.17 -5.93 13.36
CA PHE A 54 -12.31 -4.85 13.87
C PHE A 54 -12.40 -4.72 15.40
N ALA A 55 -13.61 -4.75 15.97
CA ALA A 55 -13.84 -4.50 17.40
C ALA A 55 -13.19 -5.56 18.33
N SER A 56 -13.08 -6.82 17.88
CA SER A 56 -12.53 -7.92 18.69
C SER A 56 -11.09 -8.30 18.32
N ALA A 57 -10.52 -7.64 17.30
CA ALA A 57 -9.14 -7.88 16.89
C ALA A 57 -8.17 -7.45 17.99
N GLY A 58 -7.26 -8.36 18.34
CA GLY A 58 -6.16 -8.11 19.26
C GLY A 58 -4.80 -8.23 18.58
N ARG A 59 -3.74 -7.98 19.35
CA ARG A 59 -2.34 -8.02 18.87
C ARG A 59 -2.00 -9.33 18.12
N ALA A 60 -2.37 -10.46 18.71
CA ALA A 60 -2.10 -11.79 18.16
C ALA A 60 -2.77 -12.02 16.79
N ASP A 61 -3.91 -11.37 16.54
CA ASP A 61 -4.60 -11.48 15.25
C ASP A 61 -3.83 -10.73 14.16
N ILE A 62 -3.31 -9.55 14.49
CA ILE A 62 -2.52 -8.74 13.56
C ILE A 62 -1.14 -9.37 13.31
N GLU A 63 -0.51 -9.95 14.33
CA GLU A 63 0.72 -10.74 14.15
C GLU A 63 0.47 -11.98 13.29
N SER A 64 -0.64 -12.70 13.53
CA SER A 64 -1.06 -13.82 12.68
C SER A 64 -1.30 -13.41 11.24
N TYR A 65 -1.88 -12.23 11.00
CA TYR A 65 -2.09 -11.69 9.67
C TYR A 65 -0.76 -11.45 8.94
N LEU A 66 0.24 -10.89 9.63
CA LEU A 66 1.57 -10.67 9.06
C LEU A 66 2.28 -11.99 8.73
N ILE A 67 2.11 -13.01 9.57
CA ILE A 67 2.62 -14.37 9.33
C ILE A 67 1.95 -14.98 8.09
N GLU A 68 0.63 -14.85 7.93
CA GLU A 68 -0.06 -15.34 6.72
C GLU A 68 0.41 -14.58 5.47
N CYS A 69 0.59 -13.27 5.56
CA CYS A 69 1.15 -12.47 4.47
C CYS A 69 2.56 -12.95 4.06
N GLU A 70 3.38 -13.31 5.04
CA GLU A 70 4.71 -13.88 4.80
C GLU A 70 4.65 -15.27 4.15
N ALA A 71 3.80 -16.15 4.67
CA ALA A 71 3.57 -17.48 4.10
C ALA A 71 3.02 -17.42 2.67
N ALA A 72 2.24 -16.38 2.35
CA ALA A 72 1.76 -16.09 1.00
C ALA A 72 2.82 -15.48 0.06
N GLY A 73 4.07 -15.32 0.54
CA GLY A 73 5.18 -14.81 -0.27
C GLY A 73 5.19 -13.29 -0.47
N LEU A 74 4.42 -12.52 0.32
CA LEU A 74 4.43 -11.07 0.20
C LEU A 74 5.76 -10.47 0.65
N ALA A 75 6.27 -9.57 -0.18
CA ALA A 75 7.50 -8.83 0.08
C ALA A 75 7.42 -8.06 1.41
N ALA A 76 8.56 -7.95 2.11
CA ALA A 76 8.67 -7.23 3.38
C ALA A 76 8.12 -5.79 3.29
N ALA A 77 8.33 -5.09 2.17
CA ALA A 77 7.79 -3.75 1.94
C ALA A 77 6.24 -3.73 1.92
N THR A 78 5.61 -4.71 1.27
CA THR A 78 4.15 -4.84 1.24
C THR A 78 3.58 -5.13 2.62
N ARG A 79 4.22 -6.05 3.36
CA ARG A 79 3.83 -6.38 4.73
C ARG A 79 3.99 -5.18 5.68
N ALA A 80 5.07 -4.42 5.54
CA ALA A 80 5.29 -3.19 6.31
C ALA A 80 4.25 -2.11 5.98
N ARG A 81 3.90 -1.94 4.69
CA ARG A 81 2.83 -1.03 4.25
C ARG A 81 1.47 -1.41 4.84
N ARG A 82 1.11 -2.69 4.77
CA ARG A 82 -0.12 -3.24 5.39
C ARG A 82 -0.16 -3.02 6.90
N LEU A 83 0.94 -3.28 7.62
CA LEU A 83 1.04 -2.98 9.05
C LEU A 83 0.88 -1.48 9.33
N SER A 84 1.47 -0.62 8.49
CA SER A 84 1.30 0.83 8.62
C SER A 84 -0.16 1.25 8.49
N SER A 85 -0.88 0.69 7.51
CA SER A 85 -2.32 0.94 7.36
C SER A 85 -3.12 0.48 8.58
N ALA A 86 -2.82 -0.71 9.11
CA ALA A 86 -3.44 -1.19 10.35
C ALA A 86 -3.17 -0.23 11.52
N LYS A 87 -1.91 0.20 11.71
CA LYS A 87 -1.53 1.18 12.75
C LYS A 87 -2.31 2.49 12.65
N GLN A 88 -2.49 3.01 11.44
CA GLN A 88 -3.26 4.22 11.20
C GLN A 88 -4.73 4.02 11.57
N LEU A 89 -5.36 2.91 11.14
CA LEU A 89 -6.76 2.63 11.44
C LEU A 89 -7.03 2.47 12.95
N PHE A 90 -6.20 1.68 13.65
CA PHE A 90 -6.37 1.48 15.09
C PHE A 90 -6.04 2.74 15.90
N ARG A 91 -5.12 3.59 15.42
CA ARG A 91 -4.89 4.89 16.06
C ARG A 91 -6.09 5.81 15.87
N PHE A 92 -6.61 5.93 14.65
CA PHE A 92 -7.82 6.69 14.36
C PHE A 92 -8.99 6.24 15.25
N ALA A 93 -9.25 4.93 15.32
CA ALA A 93 -10.32 4.41 16.15
C ALA A 93 -10.14 4.67 17.65
N TYR A 94 -8.89 4.69 18.13
CA TYR A 94 -8.59 5.05 19.52
C TYR A 94 -8.80 6.56 19.77
N GLU A 95 -8.36 7.41 18.85
CA GLU A 95 -8.50 8.88 18.92
C GLU A 95 -9.98 9.31 18.83
N GLU A 96 -10.79 8.62 18.01
CA GLU A 96 -12.23 8.84 17.86
C GLU A 96 -13.09 8.16 18.95
N GLY A 97 -12.48 7.45 19.90
CA GLY A 97 -13.20 6.73 20.96
C GLY A 97 -14.04 5.54 20.46
N LEU A 98 -13.76 5.03 19.25
CA LEU A 98 -14.37 3.81 18.71
C LEU A 98 -13.77 2.54 19.33
N ARG A 99 -12.59 2.66 19.94
CA ARG A 99 -11.94 1.64 20.77
C ARG A 99 -11.24 2.29 21.95
N ASP A 100 -11.24 1.59 23.08
CA ASP A 100 -10.53 2.02 24.30
C ASP A 100 -9.05 1.61 24.30
N ASP A 101 -8.61 0.85 23.31
CA ASP A 101 -7.26 0.30 23.20
C ASP A 101 -6.68 0.37 21.78
N ASN A 102 -5.34 0.32 21.70
CA ASN A 102 -4.61 0.23 20.44
C ASN A 102 -3.72 -1.03 20.42
N PRO A 103 -4.21 -2.16 19.88
CA PRO A 103 -3.51 -3.45 19.93
C PRO A 103 -2.27 -3.53 19.03
N VAL A 104 -2.03 -2.53 18.18
CA VAL A 104 -0.98 -2.54 17.16
C VAL A 104 0.22 -1.65 17.48
N ILE A 105 0.20 -0.95 18.62
CA ILE A 105 1.23 0.02 19.01
C ILE A 105 2.64 -0.63 19.03
N ASP A 106 2.75 -1.79 19.67
CA ASP A 106 4.01 -2.51 19.90
C ASP A 106 4.37 -3.55 18.84
N ILE A 107 3.56 -3.70 17.79
CA ILE A 107 3.84 -4.67 16.74
C ILE A 107 5.00 -4.14 15.89
N ARG A 108 6.10 -4.90 15.86
CA ARG A 108 7.26 -4.61 15.02
C ARG A 108 6.99 -5.17 13.63
N GLY A 109 7.16 -4.31 12.62
CA GLY A 109 7.06 -4.73 11.23
C GLY A 109 8.21 -5.63 10.81
N PRO A 110 8.08 -6.34 9.67
CA PRO A 110 9.21 -7.05 9.08
C PRO A 110 10.34 -6.05 8.85
N GLY A 111 11.55 -6.40 9.30
CA GLY A 111 12.71 -5.52 9.24
C GLY A 111 12.83 -4.89 7.86
N LYS A 112 13.08 -3.57 7.80
CA LYS A 112 13.29 -2.87 6.54
C LYS A 112 14.50 -3.50 5.83
N SER A 113 14.24 -4.38 4.87
CA SER A 113 15.24 -4.79 3.90
C SER A 113 15.69 -3.51 3.18
N LYS A 114 16.87 -2.99 3.51
CA LYS A 114 17.54 -1.94 2.73
C LYS A 114 17.96 -2.55 1.39
N LYS A 115 17.00 -2.84 0.50
CA LYS A 115 17.30 -2.95 -0.91
C LYS A 115 17.52 -1.51 -1.37
N LEU A 116 18.78 -1.12 -1.51
CA LEU A 116 19.12 0.06 -2.27
C LEU A 116 18.44 -0.07 -3.64
N PRO A 117 17.81 1.01 -4.16
CA PRO A 117 17.38 1.02 -5.54
C PRO A 117 18.56 0.58 -6.41
N LYS A 118 18.37 -0.39 -7.30
CA LYS A 118 19.39 -0.68 -8.30
C LYS A 118 19.46 0.54 -9.21
N THR A 119 20.56 1.28 -9.13
CA THR A 119 20.85 2.35 -10.08
C THR A 119 21.18 1.70 -11.42
N LEU A 120 20.64 2.24 -12.51
CA LEU A 120 21.09 1.88 -13.85
C LEU A 120 22.52 2.38 -14.04
N SER A 121 23.37 1.57 -14.66
CA SER A 121 24.65 2.02 -15.20
C SER A 121 24.42 2.98 -16.37
N GLU A 122 25.40 3.82 -16.69
CA GLU A 122 25.34 4.74 -17.83
C GLU A 122 24.99 4.00 -19.14
N ALA A 123 25.60 2.84 -19.36
CA ALA A 123 25.30 1.99 -20.53
C ALA A 123 23.83 1.49 -20.56
N GLU A 124 23.23 1.18 -19.41
CA GLU A 124 21.82 0.79 -19.33
C GLU A 124 20.90 1.98 -19.58
N VAL A 125 21.31 3.19 -19.17
CA VAL A 125 20.58 4.43 -19.46
C VAL A 125 20.64 4.75 -20.96
N ASP A 126 21.81 4.67 -21.58
CA ASP A 126 21.98 4.91 -23.03
C ASP A 126 21.13 3.93 -23.85
N ALA A 127 21.13 2.65 -23.46
CA ALA A 127 20.32 1.63 -24.10
C ALA A 127 18.81 1.93 -23.96
N LEU A 128 18.40 2.47 -22.82
CA LEU A 128 17.02 2.85 -22.54
C LEU A 128 16.58 4.07 -23.37
N LEU A 129 17.41 5.11 -23.44
CA LEU A 129 17.16 6.32 -24.26
C LEU A 129 17.08 5.94 -25.75
N ALA A 130 18.03 5.16 -26.25
CA ALA A 130 18.02 4.68 -27.64
C ALA A 130 16.81 3.77 -27.95
N SER A 131 16.29 3.04 -26.96
CA SER A 131 15.07 2.26 -27.13
C SER A 131 13.83 3.14 -27.20
N ALA A 132 13.79 4.26 -26.48
CA ALA A 132 12.64 5.16 -26.44
C ALA A 132 12.35 5.80 -27.80
N GLU A 133 13.40 6.08 -28.59
CA GLU A 133 13.29 6.59 -29.97
C GLU A 133 12.50 5.67 -30.91
N ARG A 134 12.49 4.36 -30.63
CA ARG A 134 11.78 3.37 -31.44
C ARG A 134 10.50 2.85 -30.79
N PHE A 135 10.19 3.32 -29.58
CA PHE A 135 9.06 2.84 -28.80
C PHE A 135 7.81 3.70 -29.05
N GLY A 136 6.84 3.16 -29.78
CA GLY A 136 5.58 3.84 -30.07
C GLY A 136 4.89 3.25 -31.30
N ARG A 137 3.57 3.36 -31.39
CA ARG A 137 2.78 2.79 -32.50
C ARG A 137 2.88 3.61 -33.78
N ALA A 138 3.16 4.90 -33.65
CA ALA A 138 3.34 5.84 -34.75
C ALA A 138 4.56 6.75 -34.50
N PRO A 139 5.14 7.39 -35.54
CA PRO A 139 6.30 8.28 -35.40
C PRO A 139 6.11 9.41 -34.37
N ARG A 140 4.89 9.91 -34.22
CA ARG A 140 4.54 10.92 -33.21
C ARG A 140 4.71 10.40 -31.78
N ASP A 141 4.32 9.15 -31.51
CA ASP A 141 4.43 8.54 -30.18
C ASP A 141 5.89 8.26 -29.83
N GLN A 142 6.68 7.84 -30.81
CA GLN A 142 8.12 7.63 -30.69
C GLN A 142 8.84 8.93 -30.30
N CYS A 143 8.59 10.02 -31.03
CA CYS A 143 9.14 11.34 -30.72
C CYS A 143 8.73 11.82 -29.32
N ARG A 144 7.44 11.66 -28.96
CA ARG A 144 6.96 12.01 -27.61
C ARG A 144 7.66 11.17 -26.53
N ASN A 145 7.75 9.86 -26.70
CA ASN A 145 8.31 8.96 -25.69
C ASN A 145 9.82 9.20 -25.53
N ALA A 146 10.56 9.43 -26.61
CA ALA A 146 11.97 9.84 -26.55
C ALA A 146 12.14 11.14 -25.76
N CYS A 147 11.36 12.18 -26.09
CA CYS A 147 11.39 13.46 -25.38
C CYS A 147 11.08 13.31 -23.88
N LEU A 148 10.08 12.50 -23.51
CA LEU A 148 9.75 12.25 -22.10
C LEU A 148 10.87 11.55 -21.34
N MET A 149 11.56 10.59 -21.97
CA MET A 149 12.67 9.87 -21.35
C MET A 149 13.90 10.76 -21.17
N GLU A 150 14.23 11.56 -22.18
CA GLU A 150 15.31 12.56 -22.12
C GLU A 150 15.04 13.61 -21.04
N LEU A 151 13.81 14.15 -20.99
CA LEU A 151 13.43 15.13 -19.98
C LEU A 151 13.53 14.54 -18.57
N ALA A 152 13.05 13.31 -18.36
CA ALA A 152 13.14 12.63 -17.07
C ALA A 152 14.60 12.38 -16.66
N TYR A 153 15.46 11.98 -17.62
CA TYR A 153 16.89 11.76 -17.36
C TYR A 153 17.62 13.06 -17.03
N ALA A 154 17.44 14.12 -17.83
CA ALA A 154 18.15 15.39 -17.67
C ALA A 154 17.74 16.16 -16.41
N THR A 155 16.49 16.01 -15.96
CA THR A 155 15.93 16.81 -14.84
C THR A 155 15.78 16.03 -13.54
N GLY A 156 15.82 14.70 -13.59
CA GLY A 156 15.54 13.85 -12.42
C GLY A 156 14.08 13.92 -11.94
N MET A 157 13.16 14.39 -12.78
CA MET A 157 11.73 14.46 -12.44
C MET A 157 11.16 13.07 -12.15
N ARG A 158 10.28 13.00 -11.14
CA ARG A 158 9.57 11.76 -10.79
C ARG A 158 8.23 11.70 -11.50
N VAL A 159 7.85 10.52 -11.96
CA VAL A 159 6.49 10.23 -12.45
C VAL A 159 5.58 10.05 -11.23
N SER A 160 4.64 10.98 -11.04
CA SER A 160 3.67 11.00 -9.94
C SER A 160 2.28 10.58 -10.38
#